data_AF-A0A2N2PQF4-F1
#
_entry.id   AF-A0A2N2PQF4-F1
#
_cell.length_a   1.000
_cell.length_b   1.000
_cell.length_c   1.000
_cell.angle_alpha   90.00
_cell.angle_beta   90.00
_cell.angle_gamma   90.00
#
_symmetry.space_group_name_H-M   'P 1'
#
loop_
_entity.id
_entity.type
_entity.pdbx_description
1 polymer ?
#
loop_
_entity_poly.entity_id
_entity_poly.type
_entity_poly.pdbx_seq_one_letter_code
_entity_poly.pdbx_strand_id
1 'polypeptide(L)'
;MSTQDRTKKPLSEQEVDRIVVAQADDDPAWEQPVRVHKAKPASVPIPADLAARAAFLAQLHRRPSVEEWLTRIIQERVELEEAAFVGVKRDLAVRVG
;
A
#
# COMPACT_ATOMS: atom_id res chain seq x y z
N MET A 1 -5.48 -25.87 18.56
CA MET A 1 -6.67 -25.53 19.37
C MET A 1 -6.25 -25.52 20.84
N SER A 2 -6.30 -24.36 21.49
CA SER A 2 -6.46 -24.26 22.93
C SER A 2 -7.16 -22.94 23.21
N THR A 3 -8.43 -23.02 23.61
CA THR A 3 -9.28 -21.87 23.91
C THR A 3 -9.10 -21.50 25.37
N GLN A 4 -8.09 -20.68 25.66
CA GLN A 4 -8.04 -19.93 26.89
C GLN A 4 -7.66 -18.49 26.55
N ASP A 5 -8.64 -17.60 26.65
CA ASP A 5 -8.65 -16.48 27.59
C ASP A 5 -9.39 -15.29 26.95
N ARG A 6 -10.66 -15.08 27.30
CA ARG A 6 -11.46 -13.94 26.80
C ARG A 6 -12.13 -13.16 27.91
N THR A 7 -11.44 -13.01 29.04
CA THR A 7 -11.80 -12.04 30.09
C THR A 7 -10.55 -11.36 30.65
N LYS A 8 -9.78 -10.67 29.81
CA LYS A 8 -8.76 -9.71 30.30
C LYS A 8 -9.32 -8.30 30.13
N LYS A 9 -9.30 -7.52 31.22
CA LYS A 9 -9.58 -6.08 31.18
C LYS A 9 -8.70 -5.44 30.10
N PRO A 10 -9.20 -4.46 29.33
CA PRO A 10 -8.36 -3.72 28.40
C PRO A 10 -7.23 -3.08 29.21
N LEU A 11 -5.99 -3.44 28.88
CA LEU A 11 -4.80 -2.83 29.46
C LEU A 11 -4.72 -1.38 28.99
N SER A 12 -4.24 -0.50 29.85
CA SER A 12 -3.86 0.84 29.44
C SER A 12 -2.60 0.78 28.55
N GLU A 13 -2.41 1.80 27.71
CA GLU A 13 -1.23 1.94 26.86
C GLU A 13 0.08 1.80 27.65
N GLN A 14 0.16 2.44 28.81
CA GLN A 14 1.34 2.38 29.70
C GLN A 14 1.59 0.98 30.27
N GLU A 15 0.57 0.15 30.40
CA GLU A 15 0.73 -1.24 30.83
C GLU A 15 1.18 -2.11 29.67
N VAL A 16 0.69 -1.86 28.45
CA VAL A 16 1.15 -2.53 27.23
C VAL A 16 2.63 -2.24 26.96
N ASP A 17 3.05 -0.98 27.02
CA ASP A 17 4.44 -0.60 26.79
C ASP A 17 5.39 -1.28 27.78
N ARG A 18 5.00 -1.35 29.04
CA ARG A 18 5.79 -2.04 30.07
C ARG A 18 5.94 -3.54 29.77
N ILE A 19 4.88 -4.19 29.29
CA ILE A 19 4.91 -5.61 28.91
C ILE A 19 5.82 -5.81 27.69
N VAL A 20 5.67 -4.98 26.66
CA VAL A 20 6.47 -5.05 25.43
C VAL A 20 7.96 -4.87 25.71
N VAL A 21 8.33 -3.88 26.54
CA VAL A 21 9.74 -3.65 26.92
C VAL A 21 10.28 -4.82 27.75
N ALA A 22 9.50 -5.34 28.69
CA ALA A 22 9.94 -6.43 29.56
C ALA A 22 10.13 -7.76 28.81
N GLN A 23 9.40 -7.98 27.71
CA GLN A 23 9.42 -9.21 26.92
C GLN A 23 10.22 -9.09 25.62
N ALA A 24 10.89 -7.96 25.39
CA ALA A 24 11.56 -7.67 24.12
C ALA A 24 12.59 -8.74 23.72
N ASP A 25 13.30 -9.31 24.69
CA ASP A 25 14.35 -10.32 24.47
C ASP A 25 13.87 -11.77 24.75
N ASP A 26 12.57 -11.98 24.99
CA ASP A 26 11.98 -13.29 25.29
C ASP A 26 11.17 -13.80 24.08
N ASP A 27 11.84 -14.42 23.11
CA ASP A 27 11.23 -14.96 21.87
C ASP A 27 9.96 -15.82 22.12
N PRO A 28 9.90 -16.73 23.12
CA PRO A 28 8.68 -17.46 23.50
C PRO A 28 7.49 -16.60 23.94
N ALA A 29 7.71 -15.36 24.40
CA ALA A 29 6.64 -14.46 24.82
C ALA A 29 5.91 -13.82 23.61
N TRP A 30 6.52 -13.88 22.43
CA TRP A 30 5.94 -13.38 21.19
C TRP A 30 5.20 -14.47 20.42
N GLU A 31 4.19 -14.07 19.65
CA GLU A 31 3.57 -14.96 18.69
C GLU A 31 4.57 -15.37 17.60
N GLN A 32 4.30 -16.52 16.96
CA GLN A 32 5.18 -16.99 15.90
C GLN A 32 5.33 -15.94 14.79
N PRO A 33 6.55 -15.74 14.25
CA PRO A 33 6.78 -14.78 13.20
C PRO A 33 5.85 -15.00 12.01
N VAL A 34 5.09 -13.96 11.64
CA VAL A 34 4.22 -13.99 10.45
C VAL A 34 5.07 -13.66 9.22
N ARG A 35 5.16 -14.62 8.28
CA ARG A 35 5.83 -14.39 7.00
C ARG A 35 4.95 -13.55 6.07
N VAL A 36 5.21 -12.25 6.03
CA VAL A 36 4.61 -11.37 5.01
C VAL A 36 5.27 -11.63 3.66
N HIS A 37 4.47 -12.07 2.69
CA HIS A 37 4.94 -12.17 1.30
C HIS A 37 4.76 -10.80 0.67
N LYS A 38 5.84 -10.22 0.15
CA LYS A 38 5.71 -9.04 -0.71
C LYS A 38 4.77 -9.42 -1.85
N ALA A 39 3.81 -8.54 -2.17
CA ALA A 39 2.95 -8.73 -3.31
C ALA A 39 3.83 -9.03 -4.54
N LYS A 40 3.47 -10.04 -5.32
CA LYS A 40 4.21 -10.39 -6.53
C LYS A 40 4.23 -9.14 -7.42
N PRO A 41 5.41 -8.68 -7.89
CA PRO A 41 5.47 -7.51 -8.75
C PRO A 41 4.58 -7.76 -9.97
N ALA A 42 3.71 -6.81 -10.27
CA ALA A 42 2.93 -6.82 -11.48
C ALA A 42 3.87 -6.53 -12.66
N SER A 43 3.81 -7.35 -13.70
CA SER A 43 4.55 -7.11 -14.94
C SER A 43 3.57 -6.72 -16.04
N VAL A 44 3.78 -5.54 -16.60
CA VAL A 44 2.99 -5.04 -17.74
C VAL A 44 3.94 -4.97 -18.94
N PRO A 45 3.74 -5.79 -19.99
CA PRO A 45 4.56 -5.69 -21.18
C PRO A 45 4.28 -4.37 -21.88
N ILE A 46 5.34 -3.63 -22.23
CA ILE A 46 5.26 -2.40 -23.01
C ILE A 46 6.15 -2.50 -24.26
N PRO A 47 5.75 -1.89 -25.38
CA PRO A 47 6.59 -1.85 -26.58
C PRO A 47 7.95 -1.21 -26.31
N ALA A 48 9.00 -1.69 -26.99
CA ALA A 48 10.37 -1.21 -26.79
C ALA A 48 10.52 0.31 -27.00
N ASP A 49 9.85 0.85 -28.03
CA ASP A 49 9.85 2.28 -28.31
C ASP A 49 9.17 3.12 -27.19
N LEU A 50 8.13 2.58 -26.55
CA LEU A 50 7.53 3.22 -25.38
C LEU A 50 8.45 3.16 -24.17
N ALA A 51 9.12 2.03 -23.94
CA ALA A 51 10.10 1.87 -22.87
C ALA A 51 11.28 2.86 -23.02
N ALA A 52 11.77 3.07 -24.24
CA ALA A 52 12.84 4.03 -24.51
C ALA A 52 12.44 5.47 -24.16
N ARG A 53 11.22 5.88 -24.54
CA ARG A 53 10.67 7.19 -24.19
C ARG A 53 10.48 7.35 -22.68
N ALA A 54 9.99 6.30 -22.01
CA ALA A 54 9.85 6.29 -20.56
C ALA A 54 11.20 6.43 -19.83
N ALA A 55 12.25 5.76 -20.33
CA ALA A 55 13.59 5.86 -19.77
C ALA A 55 14.17 7.27 -19.90
N PHE A 56 14.00 7.89 -21.08
CA PHE A 56 14.40 9.29 -21.30
C PHE A 56 13.69 10.23 -20.33
N LEU A 57 12.38 10.09 -20.16
CA LEU A 57 11.59 10.94 -19.27
C LEU A 57 11.95 10.71 -17.80
N ALA A 58 12.19 9.47 -17.38
CA ALA A 58 12.67 9.17 -16.02
C ALA A 58 13.98 9.92 -15.72
N GLN A 59 14.93 9.92 -16.66
CA GLN A 59 16.17 10.67 -16.53
C GLN A 59 15.93 12.19 -16.49
N LEU A 60 15.10 12.71 -17.40
CA LEU A 60 14.75 14.14 -17.45
C LEU A 60 14.15 14.62 -16.12
N HIS A 61 13.29 13.82 -15.50
CA HIS A 61 12.64 14.09 -14.23
C HIS A 61 13.47 13.66 -13.00
N ARG A 62 14.73 13.23 -13.19
CA ARG A 62 15.65 12.80 -12.13
C ARG A 62 15.07 11.72 -11.21
N ARG A 63 14.36 10.76 -11.80
CA ARG A 63 13.83 9.61 -11.06
C ARG A 63 14.88 8.52 -10.89
N PRO A 64 14.91 7.85 -9.73
CA PRO A 64 15.82 6.72 -9.46
C PRO A 64 15.70 5.57 -10.47
N SER A 65 14.51 5.32 -11.01
CA SER A 65 14.29 4.27 -12.00
C SER A 65 13.14 4.58 -12.95
N VAL A 66 13.11 3.87 -14.09
CA VAL A 66 12.00 3.91 -15.05
C VAL A 66 10.71 3.42 -14.40
N GLU A 67 10.80 2.39 -13.54
CA GLU A 67 9.66 1.83 -12.81
C GLU A 67 9.03 2.86 -11.87
N GLU A 68 9.84 3.61 -11.12
CA GLU A 68 9.31 4.64 -10.21
C GLU A 68 8.65 5.78 -10.99
N TRP A 69 9.28 6.20 -12.10
CA TRP A 69 8.69 7.21 -12.97
C TRP A 69 7.34 6.74 -13.55
N LEU A 70 7.28 5.53 -14.09
CA LEU A 70 6.05 4.96 -14.65
C LEU A 70 4.97 4.78 -13.59
N THR A 71 5.32 4.29 -12.40
CA THR A 71 4.38 4.11 -11.29
C THR A 71 3.70 5.43 -10.94
N ARG A 72 4.49 6.51 -10.83
CA ARG A 72 3.97 7.85 -10.57
C ARG A 72 3.01 8.33 -11.67
N ILE A 73 3.39 8.18 -12.94
CA ILE A 73 2.54 8.61 -14.07
C ILE A 73 1.24 7.81 -14.12
N ILE A 74 1.28 6.50 -13.87
CA ILE A 74 0.09 5.66 -13.82
C ILE A 74 -0.82 6.10 -12.67
N GLN A 75 -0.26 6.37 -11.49
CA GLN A 75 -1.03 6.85 -10.35
C GLN A 75 -1.69 8.21 -10.64
N GLU A 76 -0.92 9.19 -11.12
CA GLU A 76 -1.43 10.52 -11.48
C GLU A 76 -2.56 10.40 -12.52
N ARG A 77 -2.43 9.49 -13.51
CA ARG A 77 -3.48 9.27 -14.50
C ARG A 77 -4.72 8.63 -13.90
N VAL A 78 -4.58 7.63 -13.03
CA VAL A 78 -5.72 6.99 -12.36
C VAL A 78 -6.49 8.02 -11.53
N GLU A 79 -5.81 8.84 -10.74
CA GLU A 79 -6.43 9.87 -9.91
C GLU A 79 -7.22 10.89 -10.75
N LEU A 80 -6.69 11.30 -11.90
CA LEU A 80 -7.39 12.19 -12.83
C LEU A 80 -8.65 11.56 -13.44
N GLU A 81 -8.57 10.29 -13.85
CA GLU A 81 -9.71 9.56 -14.42
C GLU A 81 -10.80 9.31 -13.36
N GLU A 82 -10.41 8.97 -12.13
CA GLU A 82 -11.33 8.81 -11.01
C GLU A 82 -12.06 10.12 -10.70
N ALA A 83 -11.34 11.25 -10.65
CA ALA A 83 -11.94 12.56 -10.45
C ALA A 83 -12.93 12.94 -11.57
N ALA A 84 -12.55 12.70 -12.84
CA ALA A 84 -13.42 12.92 -13.99
C ALA A 84 -14.69 12.06 -13.91
N PHE A 85 -14.53 10.78 -13.56
CA PHE A 85 -15.64 9.84 -13.45
C PHE A 85 -16.63 10.20 -12.33
N VAL A 86 -16.14 10.65 -11.16
CA VAL A 86 -16.99 11.12 -10.06
C VAL A 86 -17.82 12.34 -10.49
N GLY A 87 -17.22 13.27 -11.23
CA GLY A 87 -17.93 14.41 -11.81
C GLY A 87 -19.10 13.96 -12.70
N VAL A 88 -18.83 13.09 -13.66
CA VAL A 88 -19.86 12.55 -14.58
C VAL A 88 -20.95 11.79 -13.84
N LYS A 89 -20.60 10.99 -12.81
CA LYS A 89 -21.59 10.28 -11.99
C LYS A 89 -22.53 11.22 -11.25
N ARG A 90 -22.02 12.33 -10.70
CA ARG A 90 -22.84 13.34 -10.02
C ARG A 90 -23.79 14.02 -10.99
N ASP A 91 -23.30 14.41 -12.17
CA ASP A 91 -24.12 15.03 -13.21
C ASP A 91 -25.22 14.08 -13.74
N LEU A 92 -24.89 12.80 -13.88
CA LEU A 92 -25.86 11.78 -14.27
C LEU A 92 -26.93 11.57 -13.18
N ALA A 93 -26.53 11.51 -11.90
CA ALA A 93 -27.46 11.38 -10.79
C ALA A 93 -28.42 12.57 -10.68
N VAL A 94 -27.96 13.80 -10.97
CA VAL A 94 -28.80 15.01 -10.99
C VAL A 94 -29.76 15.05 -12.19
N ARG A 95 -29.38 14.46 -13.34
CA ARG A 95 -30.25 14.42 -14.53
C ARG A 95 -31.33 13.34 -14.51
N VAL A 96 -31.18 12.33 -13.65
CA VAL A 96 -32.08 11.17 -13.58
C VAL A 96 -33.03 11.23 -12.36
N GLY A 97 -32.78 12.14 -11.41
CA GLY A 97 -33.70 12.45 -10.30
C GLY A 97 -34.64 13.59 -10.63
#